data_AF-A0A167HZY7-F1
#
_entry.id   AF-A0A167HZY7-F1
#
_cell.length_a   1.000
_cell.length_b   1.000
_cell.length_c   1.000
_cell.angle_alpha   90.00
_cell.angle_beta   90.00
_cell.angle_gamma   90.00
#
_symmetry.space_group_name_H-M   'P 1'
#
loop_
_entity.id
_entity.type
_entity.pdbx_description
1 polymer ?
#
loop_
_entity_poly.entity_id
_entity_poly.type
_entity_poly.pdbx_seq_one_letter_code
_entity_poly.pdbx_strand_id
1 'polypeptide(L)'
;MGGGCRTTAIQTHEAPRQSSENSVQEGGEDQVLHRAASLYQGFRNNDLLKLKLFDDAQPEVISHQPGKGRYKGLLGSLLVKTPEGHICRVGSD
;
A
#
# COMPACT_ATOMS: atom_id res chain seq x y z
N MET A 1 -27.51 1.03 2.49
CA MET A 1 -26.36 1.78 3.02
C MET A 1 -25.39 1.99 1.87
N GLY A 2 -25.41 3.16 1.22
CA GLY A 2 -24.60 3.45 0.04
C GLY A 2 -23.32 4.17 0.44
N GLY A 3 -22.17 3.49 0.31
CA GLY A 3 -20.86 4.14 0.42
C GLY A 3 -20.66 5.05 -0.80
N GLY A 4 -20.98 6.34 -0.65
CA GLY A 4 -20.76 7.34 -1.68
C GLY A 4 -19.29 7.70 -1.77
N CYS A 5 -18.70 7.61 -2.96
CA CYS A 5 -17.36 8.11 -3.24
C CYS A 5 -17.35 9.64 -3.04
N ARG A 6 -16.73 10.11 -1.95
CA ARG A 6 -16.55 11.55 -1.69
C ARG A 6 -15.32 12.04 -2.43
N THR A 7 -15.48 13.07 -3.25
CA THR A 7 -14.38 13.76 -3.93
C THR A 7 -14.23 15.15 -3.33
N THR A 8 -13.02 15.53 -2.94
CA THR A 8 -12.70 16.84 -2.37
C THR A 8 -11.51 17.44 -3.13
N ALA A 9 -11.58 18.73 -3.44
CA ALA A 9 -10.48 19.44 -4.07
C ALA A 9 -9.35 19.69 -3.06
N ILE A 10 -8.11 19.37 -3.46
CA ILE A 10 -6.93 19.44 -2.60
C ILE A 10 -5.92 20.40 -3.24
N GLN A 11 -5.44 21.39 -2.48
CA GLN A 11 -4.52 22.42 -2.98
C GLN A 11 -3.06 22.21 -2.51
N THR A 12 -2.86 21.49 -1.41
CA THR A 12 -1.53 21.28 -0.79
C THR A 12 -1.25 19.79 -0.62
N HIS A 13 0.03 19.43 -0.48
CA HIS A 13 0.46 18.04 -0.31
C HIS A 13 0.21 17.47 1.10
N GLU A 14 -0.05 18.33 2.09
CA GLU A 14 -0.29 17.94 3.49
C GLU A 14 -1.75 17.52 3.73
N ALA A 15 -2.70 18.24 3.12
CA ALA A 15 -4.14 17.94 3.20
C ALA A 15 -4.54 16.48 2.86
N PRO A 16 -4.01 15.83 1.80
CA PRO A 16 -4.35 14.43 1.51
C PRO A 16 -3.73 13.47 2.54
N ARG A 17 -2.60 13.83 3.17
CA ARG A 17 -1.98 13.01 4.20
C ARG A 17 -2.83 12.99 5.47
N GLN A 18 -3.23 14.17 5.95
CA GLN A 18 -4.11 14.30 7.12
C GLN A 18 -5.46 13.61 6.91
N SER A 19 -6.05 13.74 5.71
CA SER A 19 -7.30 13.05 5.39
C SER A 19 -7.14 11.53 5.35
N SER A 20 -5.98 11.04 4.92
CA SER A 20 -5.66 9.61 4.93
C SER A 20 -5.50 9.09 6.37
N GLU A 21 -4.87 9.85 7.26
CA GLU A 21 -4.73 9.50 8.68
C GLU A 21 -6.10 9.37 9.36
N ASN A 22 -6.98 10.35 9.14
CA ASN A 22 -8.36 10.30 9.63
C ASN A 22 -9.13 9.11 9.06
N SER A 23 -8.95 8.84 7.75
CA SER A 23 -9.62 7.71 7.09
C SER A 23 -9.17 6.37 7.68
N VAL A 24 -7.87 6.18 7.95
CA VAL A 24 -7.34 4.96 8.58
C VAL A 24 -7.89 4.79 10.00
N GLN A 25 -8.02 5.86 10.78
CA GLN A 25 -8.67 5.82 12.09
C GLN A 25 -10.14 5.38 12.01
N GLU A 26 -10.83 5.68 10.91
CA GLU A 26 -12.21 5.24 10.62
C GLU A 26 -12.28 3.86 9.92
N GLY A 27 -11.15 3.17 9.72
CA GLY A 27 -11.08 1.87 9.05
C GLY A 27 -11.09 1.93 7.52
N GLY A 28 -10.86 3.11 6.95
CA GLY A 28 -10.68 3.33 5.52
C GLY A 28 -9.31 2.87 5.01
N GLU A 29 -9.29 2.36 3.78
CA GLU A 29 -8.17 1.54 3.28
C GLU A 29 -7.15 2.36 2.48
N ASP A 30 -7.62 3.35 1.71
CA ASP A 30 -6.83 4.06 0.70
C ASP A 30 -7.50 5.35 0.21
N GLN A 31 -6.69 6.34 -0.20
CA GLN A 31 -7.17 7.50 -0.96
C GLN A 31 -6.63 7.50 -2.38
N VAL A 32 -7.43 8.03 -3.31
CA VAL A 32 -7.05 8.19 -4.71
C VAL A 32 -6.98 9.68 -5.04
N LEU A 33 -5.79 10.14 -5.45
CA LEU A 33 -5.56 11.48 -5.95
C LEU A 33 -5.75 11.47 -7.47
N HIS A 34 -6.71 12.25 -7.94
CA HIS A 34 -7.01 12.39 -9.36
C HIS A 34 -6.69 13.82 -9.82
N ARG A 35 -5.92 13.97 -10.91
CA ARG A 35 -5.69 15.28 -11.52
C ARG A 35 -6.97 15.76 -12.19
N ALA A 36 -7.52 16.88 -11.71
CA ALA A 36 -8.83 17.38 -12.13
C ALA A 36 -9.01 17.57 -13.65
N ALA A 37 -7.94 17.98 -14.35
CA ALA A 37 -7.97 18.21 -15.80
C ALA A 37 -7.61 16.97 -16.66
N SER A 38 -7.43 15.80 -16.04
CA SER A 38 -7.01 14.60 -16.77
C SER A 38 -8.16 13.94 -17.52
N LEU A 39 -7.84 13.41 -18.71
CA LEU A 39 -8.69 12.43 -19.39
C LEU A 39 -8.39 11.04 -18.83
N TYR A 40 -9.37 10.14 -18.90
CA TYR A 40 -9.19 8.75 -18.51
C TYR A 40 -8.17 8.05 -19.42
N GLN A 41 -7.21 7.35 -18.82
CA GLN A 41 -6.20 6.57 -19.53
C GLN A 41 -6.10 5.17 -18.89
N GLY A 42 -6.13 4.11 -19.72
CA GLY A 42 -6.15 2.71 -19.27
C GLY A 42 -4.79 2.14 -18.83
N PHE A 43 -3.81 3.00 -18.56
CA PHE A 43 -2.45 2.61 -18.16
C PHE A 43 -2.00 3.39 -16.93
N ARG A 44 -0.94 2.93 -16.26
CA ARG A 44 -0.40 3.63 -15.08
C ARG A 44 0.22 4.96 -15.51
N ASN A 45 -0.31 6.05 -14.97
CA ASN A 45 0.17 7.40 -15.23
C ASN A 45 0.17 8.23 -13.92
N ASN A 46 0.64 9.47 -14.00
CA ASN A 46 0.72 10.37 -12.85
C ASN A 46 -0.59 11.14 -12.59
N ASP A 47 -1.66 10.84 -13.34
CA ASP A 47 -2.94 11.52 -13.21
C ASP A 47 -3.87 10.82 -12.21
N LEU A 48 -3.57 9.57 -11.84
CA LEU A 48 -4.28 8.78 -10.84
C LEU A 48 -3.28 8.10 -9.88
N LEU A 49 -3.11 8.69 -8.69
CA LEU A 49 -2.18 8.19 -7.68
C LEU A 49 -2.93 7.59 -6.49
N LYS A 50 -2.49 6.42 -6.01
CA LYS A 50 -2.97 5.84 -4.75
C LYS A 50 -2.09 6.30 -3.61
N LEU A 51 -2.67 6.95 -2.61
CA LEU A 51 -1.98 7.36 -1.40
C LEU A 51 -2.27 6.35 -0.29
N LYS A 52 -1.22 5.66 0.14
CA LYS A 52 -1.20 4.69 1.23
C LYS A 52 -0.36 5.24 2.37
N LEU A 53 -0.88 5.18 3.59
CA LEU A 53 -0.03 5.28 4.77
C LEU A 53 0.73 3.96 4.92
N PHE A 54 2.01 4.06 5.28
CA PHE A 54 2.86 2.92 5.51
C PHE A 54 3.26 2.93 6.98
N ASP A 55 2.93 1.86 7.69
CA ASP A 55 3.42 1.64 9.04
C ASP A 55 4.79 0.97 8.96
N ASP A 56 5.77 1.56 9.64
CA ASP A 56 7.08 0.95 9.81
C ASP A 56 6.99 -0.12 10.91
N ALA A 57 7.32 -1.35 10.56
CA ALA A 57 7.39 -2.47 11.49
C ALA A 57 8.72 -3.19 11.31
N GLN A 58 9.30 -3.63 12.42
CA GLN A 58 10.59 -4.34 12.48
C GLN A 58 10.35 -5.81 12.81
N PRO A 59 10.06 -6.67 11.82
CA PRO A 59 9.82 -8.08 12.07
C PRO A 59 11.15 -8.85 12.19
N GLU A 60 11.14 -9.94 12.96
CA GLU A 60 12.26 -10.86 13.11
C GLU A 60 12.25 -11.91 11.98
N VAL A 61 13.40 -12.18 11.36
CA VAL A 61 13.52 -13.23 10.33
C VAL A 61 13.59 -14.60 11.01
N ILE A 62 12.61 -15.46 10.75
CA ILE A 62 12.54 -16.80 11.33
C ILE A 62 12.96 -17.91 10.35
N SER A 63 12.87 -17.71 9.03
CA SER A 63 13.45 -18.65 8.06
C SER A 63 13.63 -18.07 6.65
N HIS A 64 14.44 -18.74 5.84
CA HIS A 64 14.62 -18.49 4.41
C HIS A 64 13.82 -19.52 3.60
N GLN A 65 13.03 -19.06 2.62
CA GLN A 65 12.28 -19.94 1.72
C GLN A 65 12.96 -19.99 0.35
N PRO A 66 13.16 -21.19 -0.23
CA PRO A 66 13.80 -21.32 -1.54
C PRO A 66 12.90 -20.76 -2.65
N GLY A 67 13.53 -20.10 -3.62
CA GLY A 67 12.86 -19.59 -4.81
C GLY A 67 12.41 -20.71 -5.75
N LYS A 68 11.35 -20.44 -6.52
CA LYS A 68 10.81 -21.33 -7.55
C LYS A 68 10.95 -20.68 -8.93
N GLY A 69 10.84 -21.48 -9.99
CA GLY A 69 10.90 -20.99 -11.37
C GLY A 69 12.23 -20.28 -11.66
N ARG A 70 12.16 -18.99 -11.99
CA ARG A 70 13.33 -18.15 -12.27
C ARG A 70 14.30 -18.01 -11.09
N TYR A 71 13.84 -18.27 -9.86
CA TYR A 71 14.64 -18.17 -8.64
C TYR A 71 15.06 -19.52 -8.05
N LYS A 72 15.06 -20.59 -8.85
CA LYS A 72 15.48 -21.91 -8.38
C LYS A 72 16.95 -21.89 -7.92
N GLY A 73 17.21 -22.36 -6.70
CA GLY A 73 18.55 -22.35 -6.10
C GLY A 73 18.94 -21.01 -5.46
N LEU A 74 18.05 -20.01 -5.51
CA LEU A 74 18.21 -18.71 -4.86
C LEU A 74 17.17 -18.54 -3.74
N LEU A 75 17.32 -17.48 -2.94
CA LEU A 75 16.32 -17.07 -1.95
C LEU A 75 15.05 -16.59 -2.67
N GLY A 76 13.89 -17.11 -2.28
CA GLY A 76 12.58 -16.68 -2.79
C GLY A 76 11.90 -15.67 -1.88
N SER A 77 11.80 -15.99 -0.58
CA SER A 77 11.17 -15.10 0.40
C SER A 77 11.72 -15.33 1.80
N LEU A 78 11.64 -14.32 2.65
CA LEU A 78 11.88 -14.44 4.09
C LEU A 78 10.56 -14.76 4.78
N LEU A 79 10.57 -15.75 5.67
CA LEU A 79 9.50 -15.89 6.65
C LEU A 79 9.87 -15.02 7.84
N VAL A 80 9.00 -14.09 8.20
CA VAL A 80 9.23 -13.14 9.27
C VAL A 80 8.11 -13.22 10.30
N LYS A 81 8.43 -12.87 11.54
CA LYS A 81 7.49 -12.76 12.66
C LYS A 81 7.43 -11.31 13.12
N THR A 82 6.24 -10.71 13.14
CA THR A 82 6.05 -9.36 13.67
C THR A 82 6.13 -9.37 15.20
N PRO A 83 6.37 -8.21 15.85
CA PRO A 83 6.36 -8.11 17.31
C PRO A 83 5.05 -8.60 17.97
N GLU A 84 3.93 -8.48 17.26
CA GLU A 84 2.60 -8.94 17.68
C GLU A 84 2.41 -10.45 17.49
N GLY A 85 3.43 -11.14 16.95
CA GLY A 85 3.45 -12.58 16.77
C GLY A 85 2.89 -13.08 15.43
N HIS A 86 2.52 -12.18 14.51
CA HIS A 86 2.05 -12.57 13.18
C HIS A 86 3.20 -13.10 12.33
N ILE A 87 2.97 -14.20 11.64
CA ILE A 87 3.96 -14.82 10.76
C ILE A 87 3.54 -14.60 9.30
N CYS A 88 4.41 -13.97 8.52
CA CYS A 88 4.15 -13.71 7.10
C CYS A 88 5.40 -13.95 6.24
N ARG A 89 5.21 -14.10 4.94
CA ARG A 89 6.30 -14.22 3.96
C ARG A 89 6.51 -12.88 3.28
N VAL A 90 7.75 -12.41 3.26
CA VAL A 90 8.19 -11.21 2.56
C VAL A 90 9.08 -11.63 1.40
N GLY A 91 8.58 -11.46 0.18
CA GLY A 91 9.29 -11.76 -1.06
C GLY A 91 8.91 -10.75 -2.13
N SER A 92 9.70 -10.71 -3.21
CA SER A 92 9.43 -9.88 -4.37
C SER A 92 9.17 -10.79 -5.57
N ASP A 93 8.11 -10.50 -6.34
CA ASP A 93 7.72 -11.30 -7.50
C ASP A 93 8.56 -11.03 -8.75
#